data_AF-A0A8B7NTR4-F1
#
_entry.id   AF-A0A8B7NTR4-F1
#
_cell.length_a   1.000
_cell.length_b   1.000
_cell.length_c   1.000
_cell.angle_alpha   90.00
_cell.angle_beta   90.00
_cell.angle_gamma   90.00
#
_symmetry.space_group_name_H-M   'P 1'
#
loop_
_entity.id
_entity.type
_entity.pdbx_description
1 polymer ?
#
loop_
_entity_poly.entity_id
_entity_poly.type
_entity_poly.pdbx_seq_one_letter_code
_entity_poly.pdbx_strand_id
1 'polypeptide(L)'
;MFPRASVLAALLACVVVVVAASNPRLRGLEEIEEAELDAILNDELELKFYTDCVLDKGSCDRSGRAIKETLADMRFTKDICKNCSELQRRRAIKILKTLQSKPVYDEILRYYKLIL
;
A
#
# COMPACT_ATOMS: atom_id res chain seq x y z
N MET A 1 -53.23 8.65 -11.89
CA MET A 1 -52.37 9.72 -11.34
C MET A 1 -51.52 9.09 -10.23
N PHE A 2 -50.45 8.38 -10.58
CA PHE A 2 -49.62 7.64 -9.62
C PHE A 2 -48.84 8.62 -8.74
N PRO A 3 -48.79 8.42 -7.41
CA PRO A 3 -48.24 9.43 -6.50
C PRO A 3 -46.73 9.50 -6.68
N ARG A 4 -46.28 10.70 -7.07
CA ARG A 4 -44.89 11.12 -7.28
C ARG A 4 -43.97 10.86 -6.07
N ALA A 5 -44.57 10.55 -4.91
CA ALA A 5 -43.90 10.25 -3.65
C ALA A 5 -43.17 8.88 -3.64
N SER A 6 -43.66 7.88 -4.38
CA SER A 6 -43.06 6.53 -4.38
C SER A 6 -41.73 6.46 -5.14
N VAL A 7 -41.52 7.34 -6.13
CA VAL A 7 -40.27 7.40 -6.92
C VAL A 7 -39.16 8.11 -6.13
N LEU A 8 -39.52 9.13 -5.34
CA LEU A 8 -38.57 9.89 -4.52
C LEU A 8 -37.98 9.06 -3.37
N ALA A 9 -38.77 8.17 -2.76
CA ALA A 9 -38.29 7.29 -1.68
C ALA A 9 -37.30 6.21 -2.17
N ALA A 10 -37.45 5.73 -3.41
CA ALA A 10 -36.56 4.74 -4.00
C ALA A 10 -35.20 5.32 -4.44
N LEU A 11 -35.15 6.61 -4.80
CA LEU A 11 -33.92 7.29 -5.21
C LEU A 11 -32.97 7.59 -4.03
N LEU A 12 -33.49 7.71 -2.81
CA LEU A 12 -32.70 7.96 -1.59
C LEU A 12 -31.98 6.71 -1.05
N ALA A 13 -32.32 5.51 -1.53
CA ALA A 13 -31.68 4.25 -1.12
C ALA A 13 -30.47 3.85 -2.00
N CYS A 14 -30.21 4.58 -3.10
CA CYS A 14 -29.10 4.31 -4.02
C CYS A 14 -27.81 5.08 -3.69
N VAL A 15 -27.75 5.81 -2.57
CA VAL A 15 -26.46 6.27 -2.03
C VAL A 15 -25.79 5.07 -1.34
N VAL A 16 -25.46 4.05 -2.14
CA VAL A 16 -24.40 3.11 -1.78
C VAL A 16 -23.16 3.98 -1.73
N VAL A 17 -22.82 4.43 -0.53
CA VAL A 17 -21.51 5.00 -0.25
C VAL A 17 -20.53 3.91 -0.66
N VAL A 18 -19.93 4.07 -1.85
CA VAL A 18 -18.71 3.37 -2.19
C VAL A 18 -17.67 3.96 -1.25
N VAL A 19 -17.65 3.47 -0.02
CA VAL A 19 -16.49 3.64 0.85
C VAL A 19 -15.40 2.95 0.05
N ALA A 20 -14.52 3.74 -0.57
CA ALA A 20 -13.29 3.23 -1.13
C ALA A 20 -12.65 2.42 0.00
N ALA A 21 -12.72 1.10 -0.09
CA ALA A 21 -12.25 0.22 0.95
C ALA A 21 -10.74 0.44 1.04
N SER A 22 -10.31 1.23 2.02
CA SER A 22 -8.90 1.38 2.35
C SER A 22 -8.49 0.21 3.21
N ASN A 23 -7.32 -0.37 2.94
CA ASN A 23 -6.82 -1.44 3.78
C ASN A 23 -6.39 -0.80 5.10
N PRO A 24 -7.05 -1.10 6.24
CA PRO A 24 -6.68 -0.49 7.52
C PRO A 24 -5.25 -0.81 7.92
N ARG A 25 -4.67 -1.90 7.42
CA ARG A 25 -3.26 -2.27 7.64
C ARG A 25 -2.28 -1.34 6.94
N LEU A 26 -2.70 -0.65 5.89
CA LEU A 26 -1.84 0.23 5.09
C LEU A 26 -2.09 1.71 5.37
N ARG A 27 -2.78 2.05 6.47
CA ARG A 27 -2.98 3.45 6.86
C ARG A 27 -1.66 4.18 7.06
N GLY A 28 -0.67 3.52 7.66
CA GLY A 28 0.67 4.10 7.82
C GLY A 28 1.32 4.48 6.49
N LEU A 29 1.01 3.75 5.40
CA LEU A 29 1.53 4.07 4.08
C LEU A 29 0.93 5.37 3.53
N GLU A 30 -0.31 5.72 3.89
CA GLU A 30 -0.97 6.97 3.49
C GLU A 30 -0.45 8.17 4.29
N GLU A 31 0.08 7.95 5.48
CA GLU A 31 0.63 8.99 6.37
C GLU A 31 2.03 9.47 5.98
N ILE A 32 2.75 8.71 5.15
CA ILE A 32 4.07 9.14 4.62
C ILE A 32 3.84 10.30 3.65
N GLU A 33 4.61 11.38 3.73
CA GLU A 33 4.49 12.45 2.73
C GLU A 33 5.05 11.99 1.38
N GLU A 34 4.53 12.51 0.26
CA GLU A 34 5.03 12.08 -1.07
C GLU A 34 6.52 12.42 -1.26
N ALA A 35 6.96 13.58 -0.77
CA ALA A 35 8.37 13.97 -0.81
C ALA A 35 9.27 13.08 0.06
N GLU A 36 8.76 12.61 1.20
CA GLU A 36 9.48 11.68 2.08
C GLU A 36 9.62 10.32 1.41
N LEU A 37 8.52 9.78 0.86
CA LEU A 37 8.56 8.51 0.12
C LEU A 37 9.57 8.59 -1.04
N ASP A 38 9.66 9.73 -1.71
CA ASP A 38 10.56 9.93 -2.84
C ASP A 38 12.01 10.08 -2.40
N ALA A 39 12.28 10.72 -1.26
CA ALA A 39 13.61 10.73 -0.68
C ALA A 39 14.08 9.30 -0.35
N ILE A 40 13.22 8.49 0.27
CA ILE A 40 13.50 7.09 0.60
C ILE A 40 13.84 6.26 -0.65
N LEU A 41 13.05 6.42 -1.72
CA LEU A 41 13.19 5.59 -2.91
C LEU A 41 14.35 6.00 -3.82
N ASN A 42 14.83 7.25 -3.73
CA ASN A 42 15.87 7.80 -4.60
C ASN A 42 17.26 7.86 -3.95
N ASP A 43 17.37 7.83 -2.62
CA ASP A 43 18.66 7.81 -1.91
C ASP A 43 19.06 6.38 -1.51
N GLU A 44 20.32 6.00 -1.80
CA GLU A 44 20.78 4.63 -1.55
C GLU A 44 20.98 4.31 -0.06
N LEU A 45 21.36 5.30 0.76
CA LEU A 45 21.57 5.12 2.20
C LEU A 45 20.23 5.00 2.92
N GLU A 46 19.27 5.88 2.59
CA GLU A 46 17.89 5.79 3.07
C GLU A 46 17.27 4.45 2.64
N LEU A 47 17.31 4.12 1.35
CA LEU A 47 16.75 2.87 0.85
C LEU A 47 17.35 1.65 1.56
N LYS A 48 18.66 1.68 1.85
CA LYS A 48 19.32 0.63 2.64
C LYS A 48 18.77 0.56 4.06
N PHE A 49 18.64 1.70 4.76
CA PHE A 49 18.05 1.73 6.11
C PHE A 49 16.64 1.11 6.14
N TYR A 50 15.78 1.47 5.19
CA TYR A 50 14.42 0.94 5.13
C TYR A 50 14.37 -0.53 4.70
N THR A 51 15.24 -0.96 3.79
CA THR A 51 15.30 -2.38 3.40
C THR A 51 15.89 -3.25 4.50
N ASP A 52 16.86 -2.76 5.28
CA ASP A 52 17.34 -3.43 6.49
C ASP A 52 16.22 -3.55 7.55
N CYS A 53 15.39 -2.51 7.73
CA CYS A 53 14.20 -2.56 8.57
C CYS A 53 13.20 -3.64 8.10
N VAL A 54 12.90 -3.68 6.80
CA VAL A 54 11.97 -4.66 6.20
C VAL A 54 12.43 -6.09 6.44
N LEU A 55 13.74 -6.34 6.41
CA LEU A 55 14.38 -7.64 6.58
C LEU A 55 14.70 -8.00 8.04
N ASP A 56 14.29 -7.20 9.02
CA ASP A 56 14.67 -7.35 10.44
C ASP A 56 16.19 -7.37 10.70
N LYS A 57 16.96 -6.63 9.89
CA LYS A 57 18.41 -6.48 10.02
C LYS A 57 18.84 -5.17 10.69
N GLY A 58 17.90 -4.25 10.91
CA GLY A 58 18.18 -2.92 11.42
C GLY A 58 17.04 -2.33 12.24
N SER A 59 17.23 -1.07 12.65
CA SER A 59 16.18 -0.31 13.34
C SER A 59 15.05 0.06 12.38
N CYS A 60 13.83 0.17 12.89
CA CYS A 60 12.67 0.62 12.13
C CYS A 60 12.04 1.85 12.79
N ASP A 61 11.81 2.89 12.01
CA ASP A 61 10.98 4.04 12.40
C ASP A 61 9.52 3.86 11.96
N ARG A 62 8.73 4.93 12.01
CA ARG A 62 7.30 4.90 11.64
C ARG A 62 7.12 4.54 10.16
N SER A 63 7.87 5.20 9.27
CA SER A 63 7.77 5.03 7.83
C SER A 63 8.26 3.63 7.41
N GLY A 64 9.31 3.13 8.04
CA GLY A 64 9.82 1.78 7.80
C GLY A 64 8.86 0.70 8.24
N ARG A 65 8.16 0.88 9.37
CA ARG A 65 7.07 -0.03 9.77
C ARG A 65 5.93 -0.04 8.76
N ALA A 66 5.53 1.13 8.27
CA ALA A 66 4.48 1.24 7.26
C ALA A 66 4.88 0.56 5.93
N ILE A 67 6.13 0.74 5.47
CA ILE A 67 6.66 0.07 4.28
C ILE A 67 6.74 -1.44 4.51
N LYS A 68 7.19 -1.89 5.68
CA LYS A 68 7.26 -3.31 6.05
C LYS A 68 5.88 -3.97 6.06
N GLU A 69 4.88 -3.32 6.64
CA GLU A 69 3.49 -3.78 6.64
C GLU A 69 2.93 -3.83 5.21
N THR A 70 3.28 -2.84 4.40
CA THR A 70 2.93 -2.79 2.97
C THR A 70 3.47 -3.99 2.21
N LEU A 71 4.76 -4.30 2.36
CA LEU A 71 5.37 -5.47 1.70
C LEU A 71 4.83 -6.79 2.27
N ALA A 72 4.48 -6.85 3.55
CA ALA A 72 3.86 -8.03 4.15
C ALA A 72 2.42 -8.30 3.66
N ASP A 73 1.64 -7.23 3.41
CA ASP A 73 0.27 -7.32 2.88
C ASP A 73 0.26 -7.60 1.38
N MET A 74 1.27 -7.11 0.67
CA MET A 74 1.46 -7.40 -0.75
C MET A 74 1.71 -8.89 -0.96
N ARG A 75 0.75 -9.53 -1.61
CA ARG A 75 1.08 -10.69 -2.44
C ARG A 75 1.74 -10.11 -3.69
N PHE A 76 3.05 -10.28 -3.87
CA PHE A 76 3.83 -9.81 -5.04
C PHE A 76 3.43 -10.51 -6.36
N THR A 77 2.18 -10.99 -6.45
CA THR A 77 1.57 -11.78 -7.54
C THR A 77 0.34 -11.04 -8.09
N LYS A 78 -0.51 -11.72 -8.87
CA LYS A 78 -1.58 -11.15 -9.73
C LYS A 78 -2.55 -10.17 -9.04
N ASP A 79 -2.67 -10.19 -7.71
CA ASP A 79 -3.56 -9.30 -6.94
C ASP A 79 -2.74 -8.38 -6.00
N ILE A 80 -1.95 -7.47 -6.57
CA ILE A 80 -1.27 -6.43 -5.79
C ILE A 80 -2.35 -5.61 -5.06
N CYS A 81 -2.40 -5.74 -3.73
CA CYS A 81 -3.17 -4.88 -2.85
C CYS A 81 -4.70 -4.92 -3.13
N LYS A 82 -5.33 -6.10 -2.99
CA LYS A 82 -6.74 -6.38 -3.37
C LYS A 82 -7.78 -5.42 -2.73
N ASN A 83 -7.55 -4.96 -1.52
CA ASN A 83 -8.47 -4.11 -0.75
C ASN A 83 -7.85 -2.73 -0.44
N CYS A 84 -7.08 -2.18 -1.36
CA CYS A 84 -6.34 -0.94 -1.12
C CYS A 84 -7.00 0.28 -1.74
N SER A 85 -6.85 1.43 -1.10
CA SER A 85 -7.22 2.71 -1.69
C SER A 85 -6.35 3.01 -2.92
N GLU A 86 -6.79 3.93 -3.77
CA GLU A 86 -6.02 4.38 -4.93
C GLU A 86 -4.65 4.98 -4.55
N LEU A 87 -4.56 5.62 -3.37
CA LEU A 87 -3.30 6.15 -2.86
C LEU A 87 -2.39 5.02 -2.38
N GLN A 88 -2.93 4.11 -1.55
CA GLN A 88 -2.20 2.92 -1.08
C GLN A 88 -1.66 2.11 -2.25
N ARG A 89 -2.50 1.85 -3.26
CA ARG A 89 -2.12 1.08 -4.46
C ARG A 89 -1.03 1.77 -5.27
N ARG A 90 -1.13 3.09 -5.49
CA ARG A 90 -0.09 3.84 -6.23
C ARG A 90 1.26 3.82 -5.51
N ARG A 91 1.27 4.06 -4.20
CA ARG A 91 2.49 4.03 -3.38
C ARG A 91 3.09 2.63 -3.30
N ALA A 92 2.23 1.63 -3.09
CA ALA A 92 2.58 0.22 -3.13
C ALA A 92 3.30 -0.16 -4.44
N ILE A 93 2.73 0.20 -5.58
CA ILE A 93 3.32 -0.08 -6.90
C ILE A 93 4.65 0.67 -7.07
N LYS A 94 4.76 1.92 -6.59
CA LYS A 94 5.99 2.71 -6.65
C LYS A 94 7.13 2.02 -5.90
N ILE A 95 6.90 1.64 -4.64
CA ILE A 95 7.87 0.89 -3.82
C ILE A 95 8.30 -0.38 -4.53
N LEU A 96 7.34 -1.19 -5.00
CA LEU A 96 7.62 -2.45 -5.66
C LEU A 96 8.49 -2.28 -6.92
N LYS A 97 8.14 -1.32 -7.78
CA LYS A 97 8.90 -1.03 -9.01
C LYS A 97 10.32 -0.57 -8.72
N THR A 98 10.50 0.28 -7.71
CA THR A 98 11.85 0.70 -7.29
C THR A 98 12.64 -0.50 -6.82
N LEU A 99 12.07 -1.32 -5.92
CA LEU A 99 12.75 -2.49 -5.38
C LEU A 99 13.11 -3.51 -6.47
N GLN A 100 12.27 -3.75 -7.47
CA GLN A 100 12.55 -4.68 -8.58
C GLN A 100 13.88 -4.41 -9.33
N SER A 101 14.35 -3.16 -9.32
CA SER A 101 15.63 -2.77 -9.93
C SER A 101 16.83 -2.86 -8.98
N LYS A 102 16.61 -3.29 -7.73
CA LYS A 102 17.62 -3.29 -6.66
C LYS A 102 18.04 -4.73 -6.33
N PRO A 103 19.33 -4.95 -5.99
CA PRO A 103 19.84 -6.30 -5.69
C PRO A 103 19.19 -6.94 -4.45
N VAL A 104 18.66 -6.13 -3.53
CA VAL A 104 17.97 -6.59 -2.32
C VAL A 104 16.59 -7.22 -2.59
N TYR A 105 16.06 -7.08 -3.80
CA TYR A 105 14.72 -7.54 -4.16
C TYR A 105 14.52 -9.03 -3.92
N ASP A 106 15.44 -9.86 -4.43
CA ASP A 106 15.35 -11.32 -4.30
C ASP A 106 15.41 -11.77 -2.84
N GLU A 107 16.17 -11.05 -2.01
CA GLU A 107 16.23 -11.31 -0.58
C GLU A 107 14.90 -11.00 0.11
N ILE A 108 14.28 -9.86 -0.20
CA ILE A 108 12.95 -9.48 0.30
C ILE A 108 11.91 -10.54 -0.11
N LEU A 109 11.93 -10.98 -1.37
CA LEU A 109 11.00 -12.00 -1.86
C LEU A 109 11.13 -13.33 -1.10
N ARG A 110 12.36 -13.76 -0.79
CA ARG A 110 12.61 -14.95 0.01
C ARG A 110 12.18 -14.78 1.47
N TYR A 111 12.49 -13.63 2.07
CA TYR A 111 12.12 -13.33 3.46
C TYR A 111 10.59 -13.45 3.68
N TYR A 112 9.80 -12.91 2.76
CA TYR A 112 8.34 -13.00 2.81
C TYR A 112 7.76 -14.28 2.17
N LYS A 113 8.60 -15.23 1.73
CA LYS A 113 8.20 -16.52 1.11
C LYS A 113 7.30 -16.35 -0.12
N LEU A 114 7.62 -15.37 -0.96
CA LEU A 114 6.84 -15.00 -2.15
C LEU A 114 7.32 -15.72 -3.41
N ILE A 115 8.55 -16.24 -3.38
CA ILE A 115 9.13 -17.15 -4.36
C ILE A 115 9.64 -18.37 -3.60
N LEU A 116 9.38 -19.56 -4.15
CA LEU A 116 9.84 -20.86 -3.64
C LEU A 116 11.30 -21.10 -4.02
#